data_AF-A0AAT9GND1-F1
#
_entry.id   AF-A0AAT9GND1-F1
#
_cell.length_a   1.000
_cell.length_b   1.000
_cell.length_c   1.000
_cell.angle_alpha   90.00
_cell.angle_beta   90.00
_cell.angle_gamma   90.00
#
_symmetry.space_group_name_H-M   'P 1'
#
loop_
_entity.id
_entity.type
_entity.pdbx_description
1 polymer ?
#
loop_
_entity_poly.entity_id
_entity_poly.type
_entity_poly.pdbx_seq_one_letter_code
_entity_poly.pdbx_strand_id
1 'polypeptide(L)'
;MIKNLIFKEDLIIITKSGKYFETKHTKAEMALTPEGWLLKRDKIDYKPEKEYSTCKSFEEKVDLENFITKAENLAPYVDKIIIKKIEREIDECKEVKHLVIVEKEYLKVGGRIQYLDGIISYLQNEIKSVKRITRDYQIGGRINALLSPEVFGTIIAYTVKALLNGILPRLKLYEKFSTLTIVDNPLNEISPAFSTFDDEGVLTKRKELIGDGIVQDYLGTLYTKYGSSGNARGIPPEPDFFTLEIKSGDWNLEEMMNENKDGVVIYGVESVQIVENSIRITPKIVEKGGIGLKIREIAIPFQELLFINAISKTSKPFAIDEYHGVYAPYVLMPVRVILF
;
A
#
# COMPACT_ATOMS: atom_id res chain seq x y z
N MET A 1 -4.10 -28.26 10.74
CA MET A 1 -2.95 -28.01 9.85
C MET A 1 -1.90 -27.27 10.67
N ILE A 2 -0.63 -27.69 10.63
CA ILE A 2 0.46 -27.04 11.38
C ILE A 2 1.47 -26.48 10.38
N LYS A 3 1.98 -25.28 10.65
CA LYS A 3 3.01 -24.60 9.86
C LYS A 3 4.19 -24.20 10.72
N ASN A 4 5.39 -24.41 10.20
CA ASN A 4 6.60 -23.84 10.76
C ASN A 4 7.06 -22.68 9.87
N LEU A 5 7.07 -21.47 10.43
CA LEU A 5 7.50 -20.27 9.74
C LEU A 5 8.83 -19.79 10.33
N ILE A 6 9.82 -19.62 9.47
CA ILE A 6 11.07 -18.93 9.77
C ILE A 6 11.09 -17.68 8.91
N PHE A 7 11.26 -16.52 9.55
CA PHE A 7 11.37 -15.24 8.86
C PHE A 7 12.63 -14.53 9.35
N LYS A 8 13.50 -14.17 8.41
CA LYS A 8 14.68 -13.35 8.66
C LYS A 8 14.67 -12.15 7.72
N GLU A 9 14.89 -10.98 8.29
CA GLU A 9 14.92 -9.71 7.58
C GLU A 9 16.18 -8.96 8.00
N ASP A 10 17.11 -8.81 7.07
CA ASP A 10 18.30 -7.98 7.24
C ASP A 10 18.06 -6.62 6.56
N LEU A 11 18.13 -5.54 7.33
CA LEU A 11 17.93 -4.17 6.89
C LEU A 11 19.26 -3.42 6.88
N ILE A 12 19.51 -2.71 5.78
CA ILE A 12 20.60 -1.74 5.66
C ILE A 12 19.95 -0.39 5.40
N ILE A 13 20.04 0.50 6.39
CA ILE A 13 19.46 1.83 6.35
C ILE A 13 20.57 2.82 6.05
N ILE A 14 20.49 3.51 4.93
CA ILE A 14 21.47 4.49 4.46
C ILE A 14 20.80 5.86 4.46
N THR A 15 21.43 6.81 5.14
CA THR A 15 21.00 8.19 5.28
C THR A 15 22.18 9.12 5.02
N LYS A 16 21.93 10.42 4.92
CA LYS A 16 23.00 11.44 4.89
C LYS A 16 23.90 11.39 6.13
N SER A 17 23.37 10.96 7.27
CA SER A 17 24.10 10.87 8.55
C SER A 17 24.90 9.58 8.72
N GLY A 18 24.70 8.58 7.86
CA GLY A 18 25.44 7.33 7.93
C GLY A 18 24.60 6.10 7.59
N LYS A 19 25.19 4.94 7.88
CA LYS A 19 24.66 3.62 7.58
C LYS A 19 24.40 2.84 8.86
N TYR A 20 23.21 2.25 8.96
CA TYR A 20 22.76 1.45 10.10
C TYR A 20 22.34 0.07 9.62
N PHE A 21 22.49 -0.92 10.51
CA PHE A 21 22.17 -2.31 10.24
C PHE A 21 21.21 -2.82 11.30
N GLU A 22 20.18 -3.51 10.88
CA GLU A 22 19.22 -4.17 11.76
C GLU A 22 18.92 -5.56 11.20
N THR A 23 18.92 -6.57 12.06
CA THR A 23 18.50 -7.92 11.69
C THR A 23 17.35 -8.33 12.59
N LYS A 24 16.22 -8.69 11.97
CA LYS A 24 15.08 -9.29 12.62
C LYS A 24 15.02 -10.76 12.27
N HIS A 25 14.80 -11.59 13.28
CA HIS A 25 14.63 -13.03 13.10
C HIS A 25 13.46 -13.50 13.95
N THR A 26 12.55 -14.22 13.32
CA THR A 26 11.33 -14.72 13.93
C THR A 26 11.15 -16.19 13.57
N LYS A 27 10.84 -17.01 14.56
CA LYS A 27 10.47 -18.41 14.39
C LYS A 27 9.13 -18.63 15.06
N ALA A 28 8.18 -19.19 14.32
CA ALA A 28 6.84 -19.47 14.82
C ALA A 28 6.38 -20.86 14.38
N GLU A 29 5.74 -21.57 15.31
CA GLU A 29 4.97 -22.78 15.05
C GLU A 29 3.51 -22.41 15.23
N MET A 30 2.71 -22.58 14.17
CA MET A 30 1.34 -22.08 14.09
C MET A 30 0.39 -23.22 13.74
N ALA A 31 -0.75 -23.28 14.41
CA ALA A 31 -1.82 -24.23 14.13
C ALA A 31 -3.05 -23.51 13.60
N LEU A 32 -3.58 -23.97 12.48
CA LEU A 32 -4.82 -23.46 11.88
C LEU A 32 -6.03 -24.00 12.63
N THR A 33 -6.97 -23.13 13.00
CA THR A 33 -8.30 -23.47 13.53
C THR A 33 -9.39 -22.79 12.68
N PRO A 34 -10.69 -23.12 12.89
CA PRO A 34 -11.79 -22.41 12.25
C PRO A 34 -11.82 -20.90 12.56
N GLU A 35 -11.28 -20.49 13.71
CA GLU A 35 -11.31 -19.11 14.20
C GLU A 35 -10.07 -18.30 13.80
N GLY A 36 -8.97 -18.95 13.36
CA GLY A 36 -7.73 -18.27 13.02
C GLY A 36 -6.48 -19.12 13.23
N TRP A 37 -5.31 -18.49 13.16
CA TRP A 37 -4.04 -19.12 13.53
C TRP A 37 -3.73 -18.92 15.00
N LEU A 38 -3.37 -20.01 15.68
CA LEU A 38 -2.89 -19.99 17.05
C LEU A 38 -1.38 -20.23 17.08
N LEU A 39 -0.68 -19.40 17.86
CA LEU A 39 0.69 -19.68 18.28
C LEU A 39 0.60 -20.73 19.40
N LYS A 40 1.23 -21.91 19.22
CA LYS A 40 1.28 -23.05 20.17
C LYS A 40 0.23 -24.17 19.91
N ARG A 41 0.43 -25.29 20.62
CA ARG A 41 0.81 -26.60 20.06
C ARG A 41 -0.23 -27.72 20.26
N ASP A 42 -1.46 -27.36 20.56
CA ASP A 42 -2.49 -28.39 20.62
C ASP A 42 -2.77 -28.82 19.18
N LYS A 43 -2.48 -30.09 18.88
CA LYS A 43 -2.65 -30.66 17.54
C LYS A 43 -4.13 -30.66 17.20
N ILE A 44 -4.59 -29.58 16.59
CA ILE A 44 -5.90 -29.51 15.96
C ILE A 44 -5.69 -29.91 14.50
N ASP A 45 -6.18 -31.09 14.13
CA ASP A 45 -6.19 -31.54 12.73
C ASP A 45 -7.34 -30.88 11.97
N TYR A 46 -7.29 -29.55 11.88
CA TYR A 46 -8.20 -28.79 11.04
C TYR A 46 -7.62 -28.67 9.62
N LYS A 47 -8.41 -29.06 8.63
CA LYS A 47 -8.10 -28.85 7.22
C LYS A 47 -8.90 -27.65 6.72
N PRO A 48 -8.27 -26.70 6.01
CA PRO A 48 -9.00 -25.58 5.44
C PRO A 48 -10.03 -26.09 4.42
N GLU A 49 -11.21 -25.49 4.43
CA GLU A 49 -12.29 -25.82 3.47
C GLU A 49 -12.00 -25.28 2.06
N LYS A 50 -11.19 -24.22 1.96
CA LYS A 50 -10.87 -23.57 0.68
C LYS A 50 -9.86 -24.35 -0.12
N GLU A 51 -10.08 -24.45 -1.42
CA GLU A 51 -9.04 -24.88 -2.37
C GLU A 51 -7.97 -23.79 -2.49
N TYR A 52 -6.70 -24.20 -2.48
CA TYR A 52 -5.57 -23.29 -2.61
C TYR A 52 -4.40 -23.95 -3.35
N SER A 53 -3.60 -23.12 -4.00
CA SER A 53 -2.32 -23.55 -4.58
C SER A 53 -1.23 -23.45 -3.53
N THR A 54 -0.43 -24.51 -3.38
CA THR A 54 0.72 -24.51 -2.49
C THR A 54 1.81 -23.58 -2.98
N CYS A 55 2.56 -22.99 -2.04
CA CYS A 55 3.72 -22.17 -2.32
C CYS A 55 4.74 -22.86 -3.25
N LYS A 56 5.54 -22.04 -3.92
CA LYS A 56 6.70 -22.45 -4.72
C LYS A 56 7.90 -21.63 -4.27
N SER A 57 9.04 -22.28 -4.11
CA SER A 57 10.27 -21.59 -3.71
C SER A 57 10.69 -20.56 -4.75
N PHE A 58 11.18 -19.42 -4.27
CA PHE A 58 11.67 -18.30 -5.07
C PHE A 58 12.98 -17.82 -4.47
N GLU A 59 14.06 -17.79 -5.25
CA GLU A 59 15.34 -17.28 -4.80
C GLU A 59 15.90 -16.29 -5.81
N GLU A 60 16.05 -15.06 -5.36
CA GLU A 60 16.68 -13.99 -6.12
C GLU A 60 18.18 -13.93 -5.79
N LYS A 61 19.02 -14.01 -6.81
CA LYS A 61 20.47 -13.83 -6.70
C LYS A 61 20.84 -12.43 -7.15
N VAL A 62 21.42 -11.63 -6.25
CA VAL A 62 21.91 -10.28 -6.53
C VAL A 62 23.30 -10.07 -5.94
N ASP A 63 24.08 -9.20 -6.58
CA ASP A 63 25.32 -8.67 -6.01
C ASP A 63 25.00 -7.52 -5.04
N LEU A 64 24.76 -7.89 -3.78
CA LEU A 64 24.30 -6.95 -2.76
C LEU A 64 25.34 -5.85 -2.46
N GLU A 65 26.64 -6.14 -2.52
CA GLU A 65 27.70 -5.17 -2.24
C GLU A 65 27.72 -4.04 -3.27
N ASN A 66 27.53 -4.38 -4.54
CA ASN A 66 27.40 -3.39 -5.61
C ASN A 66 26.19 -2.45 -5.38
N PHE A 67 25.03 -3.00 -5.01
CA PHE A 67 23.84 -2.19 -4.71
C PHE A 67 24.00 -1.32 -3.47
N ILE A 68 24.69 -1.80 -2.44
CA ILE A 68 25.00 -0.99 -1.24
C ILE A 68 25.89 0.20 -1.64
N THR A 69 26.98 -0.05 -2.37
CA THR A 69 27.90 1.01 -2.83
C THR A 69 27.16 2.07 -3.65
N LYS A 70 26.28 1.61 -4.53
CA LYS A 70 25.43 2.47 -5.35
C LYS A 70 24.45 3.29 -4.50
N ALA A 71 23.80 2.68 -3.51
CA ALA A 71 22.90 3.37 -2.60
C ALA A 71 23.63 4.42 -1.75
N GLU A 72 24.86 4.15 -1.29
CA GLU A 72 25.70 5.12 -0.58
C GLU A 72 25.99 6.36 -1.45
N ASN A 73 26.32 6.16 -2.73
CA ASN A 73 26.54 7.26 -3.67
C ASN A 73 25.28 8.10 -3.95
N LEU A 74 24.09 7.49 -3.82
CA LEU A 74 22.81 8.14 -4.10
C LEU A 74 22.12 8.72 -2.85
N ALA A 75 22.56 8.32 -1.65
CA ALA A 75 22.03 8.78 -0.36
C ALA A 75 21.98 10.32 -0.20
N PRO A 76 22.93 11.13 -0.74
CA PRO A 76 22.85 12.58 -0.66
C PRO A 76 21.61 13.21 -1.31
N TYR A 77 20.96 12.51 -2.25
CA TYR A 77 19.84 13.05 -3.05
C TYR A 77 18.44 12.74 -2.50
N VAL A 78 18.37 11.93 -1.45
CA VAL A 78 17.14 11.46 -0.80
C VAL A 78 17.30 11.56 0.72
N ASP A 79 16.26 11.24 1.47
CA ASP A 79 16.30 11.33 2.93
C ASP A 79 16.75 9.99 3.55
N LYS A 80 16.26 8.89 2.99
CA LYS A 80 16.55 7.54 3.48
C LYS A 80 16.46 6.51 2.35
N ILE A 81 17.39 5.55 2.35
CA ILE A 81 17.33 4.34 1.53
C ILE A 81 17.36 3.14 2.49
N ILE A 82 16.41 2.22 2.36
CA ILE A 82 16.31 1.01 3.15
C ILE A 82 16.45 -0.17 2.19
N ILE A 83 17.56 -0.89 2.26
CA ILE A 83 17.75 -2.15 1.54
C ILE A 83 17.33 -3.28 2.46
N LYS A 84 16.48 -4.18 1.98
CA LYS A 84 15.93 -5.30 2.75
C LYS A 84 16.32 -6.61 2.07
N LYS A 85 17.00 -7.50 2.79
CA LYS A 85 17.11 -8.92 2.41
C LYS A 85 16.11 -9.70 3.24
N ILE A 86 15.12 -10.28 2.58
CA ILE A 86 14.08 -11.08 3.23
C ILE A 86 14.32 -12.54 2.88
N GLU A 87 14.47 -13.37 3.91
CA GLU A 87 14.53 -14.82 3.83
C GLU A 87 13.34 -15.38 4.62
N ARG A 88 12.43 -16.06 3.94
CA ARG A 88 11.24 -16.67 4.54
C ARG A 88 11.17 -18.14 4.18
N GLU A 89 10.96 -18.99 5.17
CA GLU A 89 10.76 -20.43 4.98
C GLU A 89 9.44 -20.83 5.64
N ILE A 90 8.58 -21.52 4.89
CA ILE A 90 7.35 -22.11 5.40
C ILE A 90 7.24 -23.55 4.91
N ASP A 91 7.32 -24.48 5.86
CA ASP A 91 7.48 -25.91 5.60
C ASP A 91 8.61 -26.19 4.58
N GLU A 92 8.28 -26.58 3.35
CA GLU A 92 9.23 -26.93 2.28
C GLU A 92 9.56 -25.74 1.34
N CYS A 93 8.83 -24.63 1.46
CA CYS A 93 8.95 -23.48 0.58
C CYS A 93 9.93 -22.45 1.15
N LYS A 94 10.78 -21.91 0.28
CA LYS A 94 11.76 -20.87 0.61
C LYS A 94 11.63 -19.67 -0.32
N GLU A 95 11.53 -18.47 0.25
CA GLU A 95 11.58 -17.19 -0.46
C GLU A 95 12.79 -16.39 -0.01
N VAL A 96 13.69 -16.07 -0.94
CA VAL A 96 14.81 -15.14 -0.75
C VAL A 96 14.67 -14.00 -1.74
N LYS A 97 14.50 -12.77 -1.25
CA LYS A 97 14.30 -11.57 -2.08
C LYS A 97 15.03 -10.35 -1.51
N HIS A 98 15.40 -9.44 -2.40
CA HIS A 98 16.08 -8.19 -2.07
C HIS A 98 15.23 -7.01 -2.54
N LEU A 99 14.76 -6.24 -1.58
CA LEU A 99 13.90 -5.09 -1.80
C LEU A 99 14.64 -3.81 -1.45
N VAL A 100 14.18 -2.70 -2.00
CA VAL A 100 14.62 -1.37 -1.64
C VAL A 100 13.43 -0.46 -1.44
N ILE A 101 13.54 0.42 -0.45
CA ILE A 101 12.60 1.50 -0.19
C ILE A 101 13.39 2.79 -0.13
N VAL A 102 12.91 3.81 -0.80
CA VAL A 102 13.51 5.13 -0.81
C VAL A 102 12.49 6.16 -0.35
N GLU A 103 12.89 6.97 0.62
CA GLU A 103 12.09 8.06 1.18
C GLU A 103 12.67 9.41 0.75
N LYS A 104 11.80 10.30 0.30
CA LYS A 104 12.15 11.70 0.04
C LYS A 104 10.95 12.61 0.32
N GLU A 105 11.16 13.58 1.18
CA GLU A 105 10.15 14.46 1.77
C GLU A 105 8.95 13.69 2.32
N TYR A 106 7.80 13.79 1.65
CA TYR A 106 6.57 13.16 2.08
C TYR A 106 6.34 11.79 1.42
N LEU A 107 7.08 11.46 0.36
CA LEU A 107 6.83 10.33 -0.51
C LEU A 107 7.82 9.19 -0.23
N LYS A 108 7.27 7.97 -0.16
CA LYS A 108 8.03 6.72 -0.06
C LYS A 108 7.73 5.86 -1.27
N VAL A 109 8.74 5.24 -1.85
CA VAL A 109 8.59 4.33 -3.01
C VAL A 109 9.49 3.13 -2.78
N GLY A 110 9.00 1.93 -3.09
CA GLY A 110 9.80 0.72 -2.96
C GLY A 110 9.62 -0.24 -4.13
N GLY A 111 10.40 -1.30 -4.14
CA GLY A 111 10.41 -2.32 -5.19
C GLY A 111 11.56 -3.29 -5.01
N ARG A 112 11.75 -4.20 -5.96
CA ARG A 112 12.97 -5.02 -6.05
C ARG A 112 14.20 -4.12 -6.18
N ILE A 113 15.32 -4.56 -5.59
CA ILE A 113 16.55 -3.76 -5.49
C ILE A 113 17.10 -3.30 -6.85
N GLN A 114 16.84 -4.08 -7.90
CA GLN A 114 17.20 -3.76 -9.29
C GLN A 114 16.62 -2.42 -9.81
N TYR A 115 15.54 -1.91 -9.21
CA TYR A 115 14.89 -0.67 -9.61
C TYR A 115 15.39 0.59 -8.89
N LEU A 116 16.46 0.49 -8.08
CA LEU A 116 16.99 1.61 -7.27
C LEU A 116 17.15 2.92 -8.05
N ASP A 117 17.79 2.89 -9.23
CA ASP A 117 18.00 4.11 -10.04
C ASP A 117 16.68 4.73 -10.51
N GLY A 118 15.77 3.88 -11.00
CA GLY A 118 14.48 4.31 -11.50
C GLY A 118 13.65 4.96 -10.39
N ILE A 119 13.69 4.38 -9.19
CA ILE A 119 13.01 4.92 -8.00
C ILE A 119 13.58 6.30 -7.62
N ILE A 120 14.91 6.46 -7.61
CA ILE A 120 15.54 7.74 -7.24
C ILE A 120 15.28 8.82 -8.29
N SER A 121 15.40 8.48 -9.57
CA SER A 121 15.07 9.39 -10.67
C SER A 121 13.61 9.84 -10.60
N TYR A 122 12.70 8.91 -10.33
CA TYR A 122 11.28 9.18 -10.13
C TYR A 122 11.04 10.18 -8.96
N LEU A 123 11.57 9.88 -7.77
CA LEU A 123 11.42 10.74 -6.60
C LEU A 123 11.98 12.16 -6.80
N GLN A 124 13.11 12.28 -7.51
CA GLN A 124 13.71 13.58 -7.83
C GLN A 124 12.83 14.43 -8.75
N ASN A 125 12.01 13.80 -9.59
CA ASN A 125 11.13 14.50 -10.53
C ASN A 125 9.80 14.90 -9.89
N GLU A 126 9.19 14.04 -9.08
CA GLU A 126 7.88 14.33 -8.45
C GLU A 126 7.94 15.50 -7.46
N ILE A 127 9.02 15.61 -6.68
CA ILE A 127 9.10 16.54 -5.54
C ILE A 127 9.40 17.99 -5.97
N LYS A 128 9.87 18.23 -7.19
CA LYS A 128 10.16 19.59 -7.71
C LYS A 128 8.92 20.48 -7.85
N SER A 129 7.71 19.93 -7.71
CA SER A 129 6.45 20.58 -8.07
C SER A 129 5.74 21.30 -6.92
N VAL A 130 6.16 21.16 -5.66
CA VAL A 130 5.41 21.70 -4.51
C VAL A 130 6.03 23.00 -3.97
N LYS A 131 5.38 24.15 -4.19
CA LYS A 131 5.80 25.43 -3.60
C LYS A 131 5.20 25.60 -2.20
N ARG A 132 6.07 25.68 -1.18
CA ARG A 132 5.67 25.97 0.21
C ARG A 132 5.48 27.48 0.39
N ILE A 133 4.24 27.95 0.35
CA ILE A 133 3.88 29.33 0.73
C ILE A 133 2.75 29.23 1.75
N THR A 134 3.01 29.55 3.02
CA THR A 134 1.97 29.53 4.06
C THR A 134 1.27 30.88 4.14
N ARG A 135 -0.06 30.88 3.98
CA ARG A 135 -0.94 31.93 4.50
C ARG A 135 -2.09 31.26 5.25
N ASP A 136 -2.48 31.83 6.39
CA ASP A 136 -3.63 31.38 7.18
C ASP A 136 -4.93 31.72 6.45
N TYR A 137 -5.41 30.78 5.63
CA TYR A 137 -6.75 30.82 5.08
C TYR A 137 -7.49 29.54 5.45
N GLN A 138 -8.60 29.69 6.15
CA GLN A 138 -9.46 28.58 6.54
C GLN A 138 -10.57 28.40 5.51
N ILE A 139 -10.60 27.24 4.87
CA ILE A 139 -11.69 26.83 3.96
C ILE A 139 -12.40 25.66 4.64
N GLY A 140 -13.68 25.81 4.95
CA GLY A 140 -14.50 24.75 5.55
C GLY A 140 -15.56 24.24 4.58
N GLY A 141 -16.10 23.05 4.87
CA GLY A 141 -17.24 22.49 4.13
C GLY A 141 -16.84 21.55 2.99
N ARG A 142 -17.77 21.32 2.07
CA ARG A 142 -17.57 20.41 0.92
C ARG A 142 -16.94 21.19 -0.23
N ILE A 143 -15.77 20.76 -0.67
CA ILE A 143 -15.02 21.37 -1.77
C ILE A 143 -14.56 20.29 -2.75
N ASN A 144 -14.29 20.67 -3.99
CA ASN A 144 -13.58 19.79 -4.91
C ASN A 144 -12.09 19.80 -4.57
N ALA A 145 -11.49 18.62 -4.60
CA ALA A 145 -10.06 18.45 -4.38
C ALA A 145 -9.46 17.53 -5.44
N LEU A 146 -8.31 17.95 -5.97
CA LEU A 146 -7.41 17.10 -6.72
C LEU A 146 -6.48 16.39 -5.72
N LEU A 147 -6.72 15.10 -5.52
CA LEU A 147 -5.96 14.26 -4.62
C LEU A 147 -4.76 13.68 -5.37
N SER A 148 -3.58 13.79 -4.77
CA SER A 148 -2.39 13.11 -5.27
C SER A 148 -2.54 11.58 -5.17
N PRO A 149 -1.77 10.82 -5.97
CA PRO A 149 -1.71 9.37 -5.89
C PRO A 149 -1.55 8.83 -4.47
N GLU A 150 -0.68 9.45 -3.67
CA GLU A 150 -0.43 9.01 -2.30
C GLU A 150 -1.66 9.20 -1.41
N VAL A 151 -2.33 10.35 -1.51
CA VAL A 151 -3.53 10.65 -0.71
C VAL A 151 -4.66 9.72 -1.12
N PHE A 152 -4.96 9.65 -2.41
CA PHE A 152 -6.04 8.81 -2.93
C PHE A 152 -5.78 7.32 -2.72
N GLY A 153 -4.58 6.85 -3.03
CA GLY A 153 -4.18 5.46 -2.82
C GLY A 153 -4.23 5.05 -1.34
N THR A 154 -3.88 5.94 -0.42
CA THR A 154 -4.01 5.69 1.03
C THR A 154 -5.47 5.58 1.44
N ILE A 155 -6.36 6.44 0.92
CA ILE A 155 -7.81 6.32 1.14
C ILE A 155 -8.30 4.95 0.69
N ILE A 156 -7.92 4.51 -0.52
CA ILE A 156 -8.34 3.21 -1.05
C ILE A 156 -7.76 2.05 -0.25
N ALA A 157 -6.49 2.12 0.16
CA ALA A 157 -5.87 1.07 0.98
C ALA A 157 -6.60 0.84 2.31
N TYR A 158 -6.90 1.91 3.05
CA TYR A 158 -7.64 1.81 4.31
C TYR A 158 -9.10 1.43 4.09
N THR A 159 -9.71 1.85 2.96
CA THR A 159 -11.05 1.41 2.55
C THR A 159 -11.08 -0.09 2.33
N VAL A 160 -10.14 -0.63 1.54
CA VAL A 160 -10.05 -2.06 1.23
C VAL A 160 -9.84 -2.86 2.52
N LYS A 161 -8.92 -2.44 3.38
CA LYS A 161 -8.69 -3.06 4.70
C LYS A 161 -9.95 -3.13 5.55
N ALA A 162 -10.75 -2.07 5.58
CA ALA A 162 -11.93 -2.01 6.45
C ALA A 162 -13.18 -2.65 5.86
N LEU A 163 -13.35 -2.61 4.55
CA LEU A 163 -14.60 -3.01 3.90
C LEU A 163 -14.53 -4.39 3.26
N LEU A 164 -13.34 -4.83 2.84
CA LEU A 164 -13.12 -6.08 2.09
C LEU A 164 -12.27 -7.10 2.87
N ASN A 165 -12.19 -6.99 4.20
CA ASN A 165 -11.55 -7.99 5.04
C ASN A 165 -12.35 -9.32 5.00
N GLY A 166 -11.70 -10.44 4.69
CA GLY A 166 -12.36 -11.74 4.52
C GLY A 166 -12.90 -12.37 5.81
N ILE A 167 -12.53 -11.87 6.99
CA ILE A 167 -13.10 -12.32 8.28
C ILE A 167 -14.53 -11.80 8.40
N LEU A 168 -14.69 -10.48 8.26
CA LEU A 168 -15.97 -9.78 8.41
C LEU A 168 -16.06 -8.65 7.38
N PRO A 169 -16.39 -8.97 6.11
CA PRO A 169 -16.52 -7.96 5.08
C PRO A 169 -17.75 -7.08 5.36
N ARG A 170 -17.62 -5.78 5.12
CA ARG A 170 -18.71 -4.80 5.28
C ARG A 170 -19.46 -4.54 3.98
N LEU A 171 -18.89 -4.95 2.85
CA LEU A 171 -19.54 -4.94 1.53
C LEU A 171 -19.84 -6.36 1.08
N LYS A 172 -20.94 -6.56 0.37
CA LYS A 172 -21.31 -7.86 -0.19
C LYS A 172 -20.66 -8.08 -1.54
N LEU A 173 -20.42 -9.34 -1.91
CA LEU A 173 -20.03 -9.68 -3.28
C LEU A 173 -21.09 -9.18 -4.24
N TYR A 174 -20.64 -8.67 -5.38
CA TYR A 174 -21.46 -8.08 -6.44
C TYR A 174 -22.20 -6.79 -6.04
N GLU A 175 -21.92 -6.23 -4.87
CA GLU A 175 -22.41 -4.91 -4.49
C GLU A 175 -21.64 -3.82 -5.23
N LYS A 176 -22.35 -2.79 -5.70
CA LYS A 176 -21.74 -1.59 -6.28
C LYS A 176 -21.28 -0.65 -5.17
N PHE A 177 -20.00 -0.31 -5.17
CA PHE A 177 -19.36 0.49 -4.13
C PHE A 177 -18.71 1.78 -4.65
N SER A 178 -18.14 1.74 -5.85
CA SER A 178 -17.42 2.88 -6.44
C SER A 178 -17.56 2.87 -7.96
N THR A 179 -16.72 3.64 -8.65
CA THR A 179 -16.51 3.55 -10.11
C THR A 179 -15.14 2.96 -10.45
N LEU A 180 -14.41 2.46 -9.45
CA LEU A 180 -13.01 2.08 -9.56
C LEU A 180 -12.85 0.60 -9.93
N THR A 181 -11.73 0.29 -10.59
CA THR A 181 -11.19 -1.07 -10.61
C THR A 181 -9.96 -1.10 -9.70
N ILE A 182 -9.97 -1.99 -8.71
CA ILE A 182 -8.93 -2.14 -7.69
C ILE A 182 -8.50 -3.59 -7.64
N VAL A 183 -7.20 -3.81 -7.80
CA VAL A 183 -6.57 -5.12 -7.85
C VAL A 183 -5.52 -5.20 -6.77
N ASP A 184 -5.47 -6.29 -6.02
CA ASP A 184 -4.31 -6.64 -5.22
C ASP A 184 -3.34 -7.51 -6.05
N ASN A 185 -2.11 -7.05 -6.20
CA ASN A 185 -1.08 -7.71 -6.99
C ASN A 185 0.21 -7.95 -6.19
N PRO A 186 0.33 -9.11 -5.53
CA PRO A 186 1.53 -9.47 -4.78
C PRO A 186 2.76 -9.69 -5.67
N LEU A 187 2.58 -9.87 -6.98
CA LEU A 187 3.65 -10.14 -7.95
C LEU A 187 4.18 -8.87 -8.62
N ASN A 188 3.77 -7.68 -8.17
CA ASN A 188 4.28 -6.41 -8.68
C ASN A 188 5.73 -6.20 -8.22
N GLU A 189 6.68 -6.30 -9.16
CA GLU A 189 8.11 -6.20 -8.89
C GLU A 189 8.59 -4.81 -8.45
N ILE A 190 7.78 -3.78 -8.70
CA ILE A 190 8.05 -2.38 -8.36
C ILE A 190 7.22 -1.99 -7.11
N SER A 191 7.01 -2.96 -6.23
CA SER A 191 6.36 -2.78 -4.93
C SER A 191 7.25 -3.32 -3.80
N PRO A 192 7.29 -2.65 -2.64
CA PRO A 192 7.95 -3.22 -1.46
C PRO A 192 7.22 -4.44 -0.89
N ALA A 193 6.00 -4.73 -1.38
CA ALA A 193 5.20 -5.86 -0.95
C ALA A 193 5.33 -7.09 -1.86
N PHE A 194 6.29 -7.11 -2.80
CA PHE A 194 6.49 -8.25 -3.70
C PHE A 194 6.62 -9.56 -2.92
N SER A 195 5.77 -10.54 -3.23
CA SER A 195 5.77 -11.85 -2.58
C SER A 195 5.15 -12.92 -3.49
N THR A 196 5.80 -14.08 -3.57
CA THR A 196 5.39 -15.23 -4.38
C THR A 196 4.46 -16.20 -3.64
N PHE A 197 4.46 -16.15 -2.32
CA PHE A 197 3.48 -16.82 -1.46
C PHE A 197 3.17 -15.96 -0.22
N ASP A 198 2.12 -16.27 0.51
CA ASP A 198 1.69 -15.54 1.70
C ASP A 198 2.24 -16.21 2.99
N ASP A 199 1.96 -15.64 4.17
CA ASP A 199 2.51 -16.14 5.45
C ASP A 199 1.84 -17.44 5.95
N GLU A 200 0.92 -18.01 5.16
CA GLU A 200 0.34 -19.35 5.34
C GLU A 200 0.90 -20.38 4.36
N GLY A 201 1.77 -19.96 3.43
CA GLY A 201 2.34 -20.82 2.40
C GLY A 201 1.37 -21.07 1.24
N VAL A 202 0.42 -20.16 1.02
CA VAL A 202 -0.44 -20.15 -0.16
C VAL A 202 0.24 -19.35 -1.27
N LEU A 203 0.25 -19.88 -2.49
CA LEU A 203 0.75 -19.16 -3.66
C LEU A 203 -0.06 -17.89 -3.87
N THR A 204 0.62 -16.75 -3.94
CA THR A 204 -0.03 -15.46 -4.19
C THR A 204 -0.45 -15.35 -5.65
N LYS A 205 -1.49 -14.55 -5.90
CA LYS A 205 -1.99 -14.29 -7.25
C LYS A 205 -2.52 -12.88 -7.35
N ARG A 206 -2.50 -12.33 -8.56
CA ARG A 206 -3.22 -11.09 -8.87
C ARG A 206 -4.71 -11.33 -8.67
N LYS A 207 -5.35 -10.51 -7.83
CA LYS A 207 -6.75 -10.64 -7.44
C LYS A 207 -7.48 -9.32 -7.68
N GLU A 208 -8.56 -9.37 -8.45
CA GLU A 208 -9.46 -8.22 -8.57
C GLU A 208 -10.39 -8.18 -7.36
N LEU A 209 -10.28 -7.13 -6.56
CA LEU A 209 -11.10 -6.93 -5.37
C LEU A 209 -12.38 -6.16 -5.72
N ILE A 210 -12.24 -5.15 -6.58
CA ILE A 210 -13.34 -4.37 -7.13
C ILE A 210 -13.12 -4.26 -8.64
N GLY A 211 -14.11 -4.65 -9.43
CA GLY A 211 -14.11 -4.61 -10.89
C GLY A 211 -15.19 -3.66 -11.39
N ASP A 212 -14.80 -2.60 -12.11
CA ASP A 212 -15.70 -1.54 -12.60
C ASP A 212 -16.74 -1.08 -11.54
N GLY A 213 -16.27 -0.90 -10.30
CA GLY A 213 -17.06 -0.42 -9.18
C GLY A 213 -17.81 -1.49 -8.39
N ILE A 214 -17.77 -2.75 -8.82
CA ILE A 214 -18.49 -3.88 -8.23
C ILE A 214 -17.52 -4.76 -7.44
N VAL A 215 -17.87 -5.13 -6.21
CA VAL A 215 -17.03 -6.03 -5.37
C VAL A 215 -16.96 -7.42 -6.01
N GLN A 216 -15.74 -7.89 -6.28
CA GLN A 216 -15.47 -9.18 -6.93
C GLN A 216 -14.88 -10.23 -5.97
N ASP A 217 -14.06 -9.80 -5.00
CA ASP A 217 -13.41 -10.69 -4.05
C ASP A 217 -13.06 -9.91 -2.76
N TYR A 218 -12.55 -10.64 -1.76
CA TYR A 218 -12.10 -10.10 -0.48
C TYR A 218 -10.62 -10.46 -0.23
N LEU A 219 -10.03 -9.78 0.75
CA LEU A 219 -8.75 -10.16 1.34
C LEU A 219 -8.96 -11.46 2.13
N GLY A 220 -8.68 -12.60 1.49
CA GLY A 220 -8.95 -13.93 2.04
C GLY A 220 -7.67 -14.68 2.41
N THR A 221 -7.75 -15.37 3.54
CA THR A 221 -6.76 -16.35 4.04
C THR A 221 -7.36 -17.77 4.00
N LEU A 222 -6.61 -18.77 4.46
CA LEU A 222 -7.10 -20.15 4.60
C LEU A 222 -8.24 -20.30 5.62
N TYR A 223 -8.28 -19.49 6.67
CA TYR A 223 -9.31 -19.61 7.72
C TYR A 223 -10.49 -18.64 7.54
N THR A 224 -10.29 -17.51 6.85
CA THR A 224 -11.38 -16.55 6.61
C THR A 224 -12.59 -17.20 5.96
N LYS A 225 -13.80 -16.81 6.36
CA LYS A 225 -15.03 -17.31 5.74
C LYS A 225 -15.21 -16.84 4.30
N TYR A 226 -14.76 -15.63 3.99
CA TYR A 226 -14.98 -15.00 2.69
C TYR A 226 -13.67 -14.78 1.91
N GLY A 227 -13.82 -14.69 0.60
CA GLY A 227 -12.76 -14.38 -0.35
C GLY A 227 -11.83 -15.55 -0.67
N SER A 228 -11.18 -15.51 -1.82
CA SER A 228 -10.19 -16.54 -2.15
C SER A 228 -8.91 -16.39 -1.30
N SER A 229 -8.17 -17.47 -1.04
CA SER A 229 -6.94 -17.42 -0.24
C SER A 229 -5.78 -16.70 -0.97
N GLY A 230 -4.69 -16.43 -0.25
CA GLY A 230 -3.48 -15.78 -0.78
C GLY A 230 -3.24 -14.35 -0.31
N ASN A 231 -3.90 -13.93 0.77
CA ASN A 231 -3.76 -12.60 1.39
C ASN A 231 -3.31 -12.65 2.86
N ALA A 232 -2.76 -13.76 3.33
CA ALA A 232 -2.40 -13.88 4.74
C ALA A 232 -1.04 -13.23 5.04
N ARG A 233 -1.01 -12.30 5.99
CA ARG A 233 0.19 -11.54 6.35
C ARG A 233 0.36 -11.43 7.85
N GLY A 234 1.60 -11.51 8.31
CA GLY A 234 1.96 -11.37 9.71
C GLY A 234 2.05 -12.69 10.48
N ILE A 235 2.31 -12.57 11.78
CA ILE A 235 2.46 -13.70 12.71
C ILE A 235 1.69 -13.35 13.99
N PRO A 236 0.52 -13.97 14.26
CA PRO A 236 -0.19 -14.90 13.38
C PRO A 236 -0.66 -14.24 12.06
N PRO A 237 -0.84 -15.01 10.96
CA PRO A 237 -1.29 -14.48 9.69
C PRO A 237 -2.72 -13.97 9.73
N GLU A 238 -2.92 -12.75 9.24
CA GLU A 238 -4.21 -12.05 9.14
C GLU A 238 -4.47 -11.61 7.69
N PRO A 239 -5.72 -11.42 7.28
CA PRO A 239 -6.03 -10.96 5.93
C PRO A 239 -5.57 -9.51 5.71
N ASP A 240 -4.64 -9.34 4.78
CA ASP A 240 -4.12 -8.04 4.39
C ASP A 240 -3.74 -8.02 2.89
N PHE A 241 -3.68 -6.84 2.28
CA PHE A 241 -3.27 -6.66 0.89
C PHE A 241 -1.73 -6.62 0.78
N PHE A 242 -1.22 -6.81 -0.44
CA PHE A 242 0.19 -6.62 -0.75
C PHE A 242 0.39 -5.30 -1.51
N THR A 243 -0.12 -5.24 -2.74
CA THR A 243 0.02 -4.07 -3.61
C THR A 243 -1.30 -3.74 -4.26
N LEU A 244 -1.89 -2.59 -3.94
CA LEU A 244 -3.11 -2.18 -4.62
C LEU A 244 -2.80 -1.43 -5.92
N GLU A 245 -3.27 -1.97 -7.03
CA GLU A 245 -3.25 -1.34 -8.34
C GLU A 245 -4.63 -0.78 -8.65
N ILE A 246 -4.72 0.55 -8.70
CA ILE A 246 -5.94 1.27 -9.05
C ILE A 246 -5.85 1.66 -10.52
N LYS A 247 -6.85 1.22 -11.29
CA LYS A 247 -6.92 1.48 -12.74
C LYS A 247 -7.01 2.99 -13.00
N SER A 248 -6.18 3.45 -13.93
CA SER A 248 -6.20 4.85 -14.40
C SER A 248 -7.43 5.14 -15.24
N GLY A 249 -7.78 6.43 -15.33
CA GLY A 249 -8.79 6.93 -16.24
C GLY A 249 -8.16 7.44 -17.54
N ASP A 250 -8.79 8.45 -18.13
CA ASP A 250 -8.43 9.05 -19.40
C ASP A 250 -8.08 10.55 -19.31
N TRP A 251 -8.30 11.18 -18.14
CA TRP A 251 -8.08 12.61 -17.97
C TRP A 251 -6.60 12.99 -17.90
N ASN A 252 -6.26 14.13 -18.49
CA ASN A 252 -4.94 14.74 -18.31
C ASN A 252 -4.89 15.54 -16.99
N LEU A 253 -3.73 15.54 -16.32
CA LEU A 253 -3.58 16.28 -15.06
C LEU A 253 -3.85 17.78 -15.22
N GLU A 254 -3.42 18.37 -16.34
CA GLU A 254 -3.69 19.79 -16.66
C GLU A 254 -5.18 20.08 -16.81
N GLU A 255 -5.95 19.19 -17.45
CA GLU A 255 -7.41 19.32 -17.56
C GLU A 255 -8.06 19.25 -16.18
N MET A 256 -7.63 18.31 -15.33
CA MET A 256 -8.13 18.19 -13.96
C MET A 256 -7.82 19.43 -13.12
N MET A 257 -6.63 20.03 -13.27
CA MET A 257 -6.27 21.28 -12.61
C MET A 257 -7.11 22.46 -13.10
N ASN A 258 -7.39 22.52 -14.41
CA ASN A 258 -8.21 23.57 -15.02
C ASN A 258 -9.69 23.48 -14.61
N GLU A 259 -10.23 22.28 -14.43
CA GLU A 259 -11.58 22.07 -13.87
C GLU A 259 -11.63 22.36 -12.36
N ASN A 260 -10.51 22.21 -11.65
CA ASN A 260 -10.41 22.41 -10.20
C ASN A 260 -9.97 23.84 -9.79
N LYS A 261 -10.23 24.87 -10.61
CA LYS A 261 -9.77 26.26 -10.36
C LYS A 261 -10.13 26.82 -8.99
N ASP A 262 -11.32 26.48 -8.49
CA ASP A 262 -11.80 26.96 -7.19
C ASP A 262 -11.53 25.98 -6.03
N GLY A 263 -11.05 24.77 -6.35
CA GLY A 263 -10.76 23.74 -5.37
C GLY A 263 -9.34 23.81 -4.82
N VAL A 264 -8.91 22.70 -4.25
CA VAL A 264 -7.56 22.54 -3.68
C VAL A 264 -6.85 21.34 -4.30
N VAL A 265 -5.52 21.33 -4.20
CA VAL A 265 -4.70 20.16 -4.48
C VAL A 265 -4.10 19.66 -3.19
N ILE A 266 -4.16 18.35 -2.94
CA ILE A 266 -3.78 17.74 -1.67
C ILE A 266 -2.68 16.72 -1.90
N TYR A 267 -1.58 16.86 -1.16
CA TYR A 267 -0.40 15.99 -1.25
C TYR A 267 0.05 15.52 0.11
N GLY A 268 0.54 14.27 0.14
CA GLY A 268 1.14 13.65 1.31
C GLY A 268 0.14 13.34 2.42
N VAL A 269 0.35 12.22 3.10
CA VAL A 269 -0.45 11.82 4.26
C VAL A 269 0.40 11.87 5.52
N GLU A 270 -0.04 12.60 6.52
CA GLU A 270 0.57 12.61 7.86
C GLU A 270 -0.07 11.56 8.76
N SER A 271 -1.41 11.50 8.76
CA SER A 271 -2.15 10.49 9.50
C SER A 271 -3.44 10.12 8.78
N VAL A 272 -3.93 8.92 9.06
CA VAL A 272 -5.19 8.39 8.50
C VAL A 272 -5.95 7.65 9.59
N GLN A 273 -7.26 7.87 9.64
CA GLN A 273 -8.16 7.24 10.60
C GLN A 273 -9.48 6.88 9.94
N ILE A 274 -10.05 5.75 10.34
CA ILE A 274 -11.42 5.39 9.96
C ILE A 274 -12.34 5.77 11.10
N VAL A 275 -13.27 6.67 10.83
CA VAL A 275 -14.28 7.12 11.78
C VAL A 275 -15.64 6.75 11.22
N GLU A 276 -16.25 5.74 11.86
CA GLU A 276 -17.54 5.15 11.48
C GLU A 276 -17.59 4.65 10.02
N ASN A 277 -18.09 5.49 9.12
CA ASN A 277 -18.28 5.21 7.69
C ASN A 277 -17.53 6.23 6.81
N SER A 278 -16.46 6.81 7.35
CA SER A 278 -15.63 7.79 6.67
C SER A 278 -14.14 7.56 6.93
N ILE A 279 -13.33 7.93 5.96
CA ILE A 279 -11.88 8.04 6.14
C ILE A 279 -11.54 9.49 6.38
N ARG A 280 -10.73 9.72 7.41
CA ARG A 280 -10.14 11.02 7.73
C ARG A 280 -8.66 10.98 7.44
N ILE A 281 -8.15 12.01 6.78
CA ILE A 281 -6.74 12.18 6.49
C ILE A 281 -6.29 13.53 7.01
N THR A 282 -5.18 13.56 7.73
CA THR A 282 -4.38 14.76 7.94
C THR A 282 -3.41 14.90 6.77
N PRO A 283 -3.61 15.88 5.87
CA PRO A 283 -2.73 16.06 4.72
C PRO A 283 -1.44 16.78 5.13
N LYS A 284 -0.32 16.45 4.47
CA LYS A 284 0.95 17.17 4.69
C LYS A 284 0.97 18.53 4.00
N ILE A 285 0.40 18.60 2.80
CA ILE A 285 0.36 19.82 1.98
C ILE A 285 -1.04 19.96 1.38
N VAL A 286 -1.60 21.16 1.49
CA VAL A 286 -2.77 21.57 0.73
C VAL A 286 -2.49 22.88 0.02
N GLU A 287 -2.83 22.97 -1.26
CA GLU A 287 -2.54 24.14 -2.09
C GLU A 287 -3.80 24.61 -2.84
N LYS A 288 -3.97 25.92 -2.98
CA LYS A 288 -4.93 26.56 -3.90
C LYS A 288 -4.22 27.64 -4.71
N GLY A 289 -4.12 27.47 -6.02
CA GLY A 289 -3.56 28.46 -6.94
C GLY A 289 -2.14 28.92 -6.58
N GLY A 290 -1.25 28.01 -6.19
CA GLY A 290 0.12 28.35 -5.77
C GLY A 290 0.26 28.74 -4.30
N ILE A 291 -0.82 28.77 -3.53
CA ILE A 291 -0.84 29.20 -2.13
C ILE A 291 -1.11 27.99 -1.24
N GLY A 292 -0.23 27.73 -0.29
CA GLY A 292 -0.40 26.68 0.72
C GLY A 292 -1.43 27.08 1.78
N LEU A 293 -2.27 26.10 2.15
CA LEU A 293 -3.36 26.24 3.11
C LEU A 293 -3.14 25.34 4.33
N LYS A 294 -3.60 25.81 5.49
CA LYS A 294 -3.59 25.02 6.72
C LYS A 294 -4.97 24.42 6.95
N ILE A 295 -5.06 23.09 6.89
CA ILE A 295 -6.28 22.32 7.15
C ILE A 295 -5.97 21.28 8.22
N ARG A 296 -6.93 20.99 9.11
CA ARG A 296 -6.75 19.95 10.13
C ARG A 296 -6.87 18.57 9.51
N GLU A 297 -8.01 18.30 8.89
CA GLU A 297 -8.33 17.01 8.28
C GLU A 297 -9.21 17.20 7.05
N ILE A 298 -9.11 16.27 6.12
CA ILE A 298 -10.18 16.00 5.14
C ILE A 298 -10.92 14.73 5.55
N ALA A 299 -12.23 14.71 5.32
CA ALA A 299 -13.08 13.55 5.54
C ALA A 299 -13.78 13.15 4.24
N ILE A 300 -13.74 11.85 3.96
CA ILE A 300 -14.37 11.23 2.81
C ILE A 300 -15.24 10.08 3.32
N PRO A 301 -16.56 10.30 3.46
CA PRO A 301 -17.51 9.21 3.63
C PRO A 301 -17.36 8.17 2.53
N PHE A 302 -17.49 6.88 2.83
CA PHE A 302 -17.33 5.82 1.83
C PHE A 302 -18.29 5.98 0.64
N GLN A 303 -19.49 6.51 0.86
CA GLN A 303 -20.44 6.79 -0.21
C GLN A 303 -19.95 7.83 -1.22
N GLU A 304 -19.02 8.71 -0.84
CA GLU A 304 -18.46 9.71 -1.76
C GLU A 304 -17.57 9.08 -2.85
N LEU A 305 -17.11 7.83 -2.67
CA LEU A 305 -16.34 7.10 -3.68
C LEU A 305 -17.16 6.72 -4.92
N LEU A 306 -18.50 6.89 -4.88
CA LEU A 306 -19.36 6.81 -6.06
C LEU A 306 -19.35 8.08 -6.92
N PHE A 307 -18.87 9.20 -6.37
CA PHE A 307 -18.96 10.53 -6.98
C PHE A 307 -17.58 11.07 -7.39
N ILE A 308 -16.71 10.21 -7.90
CA ILE A 308 -15.42 10.62 -8.45
C ILE A 308 -15.66 11.36 -9.78
N ASN A 309 -15.22 12.62 -9.87
CA ASN A 309 -15.42 13.47 -11.04
C ASN A 309 -14.48 13.11 -12.19
N ALA A 310 -13.20 12.85 -11.88
CA ALA A 310 -12.20 12.51 -12.89
C ALA A 310 -11.07 11.67 -12.30
N ILE A 311 -10.48 10.81 -13.13
CA ILE A 311 -9.36 9.94 -12.78
C ILE A 311 -8.28 10.15 -13.85
N SER A 312 -7.06 10.48 -13.42
CA SER A 312 -5.98 10.77 -14.36
C SER A 312 -5.54 9.52 -15.13
N LYS A 313 -5.03 9.73 -16.35
CA LYS A 313 -4.43 8.68 -17.19
C LYS A 313 -3.15 8.07 -16.64
N THR A 314 -2.45 8.76 -15.74
CA THR A 314 -1.17 8.31 -15.17
C THR A 314 -1.34 7.82 -13.74
N SER A 315 -0.99 6.56 -13.49
CA SER A 315 -0.81 6.03 -12.14
C SER A 315 0.64 6.13 -11.70
N LYS A 316 0.85 6.27 -10.39
CA LYS A 316 2.14 6.54 -9.77
C LYS A 316 2.34 5.58 -8.59
N PRO A 317 3.53 4.97 -8.46
CA PRO A 317 3.84 4.11 -7.33
C PRO A 317 4.15 4.92 -6.08
N PHE A 318 3.75 4.37 -4.94
CA PHE A 318 4.26 4.74 -3.63
C PHE A 318 4.10 3.56 -2.67
N ALA A 319 4.74 3.67 -1.51
CA ALA A 319 4.59 2.74 -0.41
C ALA A 319 3.91 3.42 0.77
N ILE A 320 2.91 2.77 1.35
CA ILE A 320 2.25 3.25 2.57
C ILE A 320 3.17 3.04 3.78
N ASP A 321 3.79 1.86 3.82
CA ASP A 321 4.76 1.46 4.82
C ASP A 321 5.80 0.54 4.17
N GLU A 322 6.58 -0.20 4.96
CA GLU A 322 7.61 -1.08 4.41
C GLU A 322 7.10 -2.41 3.84
N TYR A 323 5.81 -2.64 3.94
CA TYR A 323 5.16 -3.91 3.66
C TYR A 323 4.02 -3.74 2.66
N HIS A 324 3.53 -2.54 2.39
CA HIS A 324 2.38 -2.26 1.52
C HIS A 324 2.73 -1.28 0.40
N GLY A 325 2.47 -1.70 -0.85
CA GLY A 325 2.60 -0.86 -2.03
C GLY A 325 1.25 -0.40 -2.57
N VAL A 326 1.25 0.72 -3.28
CA VAL A 326 0.07 1.19 -4.02
C VAL A 326 0.50 1.86 -5.34
N TYR A 327 -0.28 1.59 -6.38
CA TYR A 327 -0.25 2.26 -7.68
C TYR A 327 -1.55 3.00 -7.87
N ALA A 328 -1.51 4.33 -7.77
CA ALA A 328 -2.72 5.15 -7.78
C ALA A 328 -2.64 6.28 -8.82
N PRO A 329 -3.76 6.64 -9.46
CA PRO A 329 -3.88 7.85 -10.25
C PRO A 329 -4.10 9.08 -9.36
N TYR A 330 -3.96 10.28 -9.95
CA TYR A 330 -4.59 11.47 -9.40
C TYR A 330 -6.10 11.37 -9.56
N VAL A 331 -6.85 11.91 -8.60
CA VAL A 331 -8.32 11.90 -8.61
C VAL A 331 -8.88 13.26 -8.26
N LEU A 332 -9.82 13.73 -9.05
CA LEU A 332 -10.64 14.90 -8.73
C LEU A 332 -11.97 14.42 -8.15
N MET A 333 -12.26 14.80 -6.91
CA MET A 333 -13.51 14.44 -6.24
C MET A 333 -13.90 15.43 -5.14
N PRO A 334 -15.16 15.47 -4.70
CA PRO A 334 -15.56 16.24 -3.54
C PRO A 334 -14.98 15.64 -2.25
N VAL A 335 -14.49 16.50 -1.37
CA VAL A 335 -14.03 16.15 -0.02
C VAL A 335 -14.65 17.11 1.00
N ARG A 336 -14.75 16.67 2.26
CA ARG A 336 -15.17 17.56 3.36
C ARG A 336 -13.95 18.03 4.12
N VAL A 337 -13.74 19.35 4.16
CA VAL A 337 -12.67 19.94 4.95
C VAL A 337 -13.15 20.19 6.37
N ILE A 338 -12.39 19.66 7.33
CA ILE A 338 -12.61 19.86 8.75
C ILE A 338 -11.58 20.88 9.24
N LEU A 339 -12.10 22.00 9.75
CA LEU A 339 -11.29 23.07 10.34
C LEU A 339 -10.89 22.74 11.78
N PHE A 340 -9.91 23.51 12.29
CA PHE A 340 -9.36 23.35 13.63
C PHE A 340 -10.39 23.52 14.73
#